data_AF-A0A8W8I3Q6-F1
#
_entry.id   AF-A0A8W8I3Q6-F1
#
_cell.length_a   1.000
_cell.length_b   1.000
_cell.length_c   1.000
_cell.angle_alpha   90.00
_cell.angle_beta   90.00
_cell.angle_gamma   90.00
#
_symmetry.space_group_name_H-M   'P 1'
#
loop_
_entity.id
_entity.type
_entity.pdbx_description
1 polymer ?
#
loop_
_entity_poly.entity_id
_entity_poly.type
_entity_poly.pdbx_seq_one_letter_code
_entity_poly.pdbx_strand_id
1 'polypeptide(L)'
;FSHSWFQLPDVSYGLWVAKYCDYMSCQIIPAFFTEEPVWYHILQGLSLFGWSGMMISLILLTSKKFDTSIPNTWRYHKQMTVSVLCIVSVFIISLCLVMFYGKLDESHSSATPKVQWSAFLAAAACVLQFCAGLLLTQT
;
A
#
# COMPACT_ATOMS: atom_id res chain seq x y z
N PHE A 1 20.10 19.17 -6.24
CA PHE A 1 20.27 17.83 -5.63
C PHE A 1 19.89 16.81 -6.68
N SER A 2 20.87 16.08 -7.21
CA SER A 2 20.67 15.09 -8.27
C SER A 2 20.17 13.78 -7.64
N HIS A 3 18.90 13.43 -7.90
CA HIS A 3 18.34 12.12 -7.53
C HIS A 3 18.94 11.03 -8.44
N SER A 4 20.18 10.65 -8.17
CA SER A 4 21.05 9.86 -9.06
C SER A 4 20.45 8.51 -9.49
N TRP A 5 19.60 7.89 -8.67
CA TRP A 5 18.96 6.61 -8.99
C TRP A 5 17.62 6.76 -9.74
N PHE A 6 16.98 7.92 -9.71
CA PHE A 6 15.84 8.25 -10.58
C PHE A 6 16.26 8.49 -12.03
N GLN A 7 17.56 8.61 -12.30
CA GLN A 7 18.09 8.86 -13.64
C GLN A 7 18.61 7.61 -14.34
N LEU A 8 18.62 6.46 -13.64
CA LEU A 8 19.08 5.20 -14.20
C LEU A 8 18.05 4.67 -15.21
N PRO A 9 18.46 4.30 -16.44
CA PRO A 9 17.58 3.67 -17.40
C PRO A 9 17.12 2.30 -16.87
N ASP A 10 15.92 1.86 -17.27
CA ASP A 10 15.38 0.53 -16.98
C ASP A 10 15.27 0.14 -15.48
N VAL A 11 15.06 1.12 -14.60
CA VAL A 11 14.76 0.85 -13.19
C VAL A 11 13.29 0.47 -13.00
N SER A 12 13.09 -0.60 -12.24
CA SER A 12 11.82 -1.08 -11.72
C SER A 12 11.56 -0.47 -10.34
N TYR A 13 10.77 0.60 -10.27
CA TYR A 13 10.48 1.32 -9.03
C TYR A 13 9.39 0.62 -8.20
N GLY A 14 9.67 0.36 -6.93
CA GLY A 14 8.70 -0.10 -5.95
C GLY A 14 8.85 0.68 -4.65
N LEU A 15 7.76 0.84 -3.89
CA LEU A 15 7.66 1.77 -2.77
C LEU A 15 8.75 1.64 -1.69
N TRP A 16 9.28 0.44 -1.48
CA TRP A 16 10.34 0.17 -0.49
C TRP A 16 11.68 -0.17 -1.13
N VAL A 17 11.65 -0.58 -2.40
CA VAL A 17 12.77 -1.19 -3.08
C VAL A 17 12.65 -0.85 -4.57
N ALA A 18 13.72 -0.32 -5.13
CA ALA A 18 13.91 -0.24 -6.56
C ALA A 18 14.80 -1.37 -7.04
N LYS A 19 14.47 -1.96 -8.19
CA LYS A 19 15.27 -3.00 -8.82
C LYS A 19 15.87 -2.44 -10.10
N TYR A 20 17.19 -2.41 -10.19
CA TYR A 20 17.91 -2.13 -11.42
C TYR A 20 18.42 -3.47 -11.97
N CYS A 21 18.23 -3.73 -13.26
CA CYS A 21 18.80 -4.90 -13.91
C CYS A 21 19.56 -4.44 -15.14
N ASP A 22 20.86 -4.74 -15.18
CA ASP A 22 21.67 -4.67 -16.39
C ASP A 22 21.72 -6.06 -17.04
N TYR A 23 22.28 -6.17 -18.25
CA TYR A 23 22.41 -7.41 -19.02
C TYR A 23 23.11 -8.55 -18.26
N MET A 24 23.90 -8.25 -17.23
CA MET A 24 24.70 -9.21 -16.46
C MET A 24 24.22 -9.43 -15.02
N SER A 25 23.47 -8.50 -14.41
CA SER A 25 23.13 -8.57 -12.99
C SER A 25 21.93 -7.70 -12.62
N CYS A 26 21.18 -8.13 -11.59
CA CYS A 26 20.12 -7.33 -10.98
C CYS A 26 20.55 -6.86 -9.59
N GLN A 27 20.53 -5.56 -9.37
CA GLN A 27 20.79 -4.93 -8.09
C GLN A 27 19.48 -4.46 -7.45
N ILE A 28 19.36 -4.75 -6.15
CA ILE A 28 18.27 -4.30 -5.30
C ILE A 28 18.74 -3.05 -4.55
N ILE A 29 18.08 -1.92 -4.79
CA ILE A 29 18.37 -0.64 -4.17
C ILE A 29 17.27 -0.37 -3.15
N PRO A 30 17.56 -0.37 -1.84
CA PRO A 30 16.58 -0.05 -0.82
C PRO A 30 16.20 1.43 -0.93
N ALA A 31 14.89 1.70 -0.98
CA ALA A 31 14.36 3.04 -1.07
C ALA A 31 14.07 3.58 0.35
N PHE A 32 15.14 3.74 1.14
CA PHE A 32 15.10 4.35 2.48
C PHE A 32 16.24 5.37 2.71
N PHE A 33 17.04 5.68 1.69
CA PHE A 33 18.24 6.51 1.87
C PHE A 33 17.85 8.00 1.88
N THR A 34 18.61 8.79 2.64
CA THR A 34 18.38 10.23 2.96
C THR A 34 18.30 11.20 1.77
N GLU A 35 18.37 10.70 0.53
CA GLU A 35 18.28 11.49 -0.71
C GLU A 35 16.94 11.30 -1.47
N GLU A 36 16.00 10.57 -0.87
CA GLU A 36 14.66 10.39 -1.42
C GLU A 36 13.79 11.64 -1.30
N PRO A 37 12.92 11.89 -2.29
CA PRO A 37 12.03 13.04 -2.24
C PRO A 37 10.98 12.84 -1.15
N VAL A 38 10.61 13.93 -0.46
CA VAL A 38 9.69 13.91 0.70
C VAL A 38 8.36 13.20 0.41
N TRP A 39 7.84 13.32 -0.81
CA TRP A 39 6.60 12.63 -1.21
C TRP A 39 6.71 11.10 -1.11
N TYR A 40 7.90 10.55 -1.31
CA TYR A 40 8.17 9.11 -1.25
C TYR A 40 7.96 8.57 0.16
N HIS A 41 8.53 9.25 1.16
CA HIS A 41 8.35 8.91 2.57
C HIS A 41 6.91 9.09 3.06
N ILE A 42 6.20 10.10 2.55
CA ILE A 42 4.77 10.28 2.84
C ILE A 42 3.97 9.07 2.34
N LEU A 43 4.23 8.62 1.11
CA LEU A 43 3.55 7.46 0.54
C LEU A 43 3.92 6.16 1.27
N GLN A 44 5.17 5.99 1.68
CA GLN A 44 5.59 4.88 2.54
C GLN A 44 4.79 4.88 3.86
N GLY A 45 4.72 6.02 4.54
CA GLY A 45 3.97 6.15 5.79
C GLY A 45 2.47 5.88 5.62
N LEU A 46 1.84 6.45 4.59
CA LEU A 46 0.43 6.20 4.28
C LEU A 46 0.17 4.73 3.92
N SER A 47 1.08 4.10 3.18
CA SER A 47 0.95 2.67 2.85
C SER A 47 1.06 1.78 4.09
N LEU A 48 1.95 2.10 5.03
CA LEU A 48 2.05 1.40 6.32
C LEU A 48 0.79 1.58 7.14
N PHE A 49 0.24 2.80 7.18
CA PHE A 49 -1.01 3.07 7.87
C PHE A 49 -2.15 2.24 7.29
N GLY A 50 -2.32 2.26 5.96
CA GLY A 50 -3.30 1.41 5.26
C GLY A 50 -3.11 -0.07 5.58
N TRP A 51 -1.89 -0.59 5.46
CA TRP A 51 -1.57 -1.99 5.76
C TRP A 51 -1.87 -2.37 7.21
N SER A 52 -1.51 -1.53 8.18
CA SER A 52 -1.82 -1.76 9.58
C SER A 52 -3.33 -1.81 9.84
N GLY A 53 -4.11 -0.95 9.18
CA GLY A 53 -5.58 -0.98 9.22
C GLY A 53 -6.16 -2.29 8.70
N MET A 54 -5.59 -2.84 7.61
CA MET A 54 -5.96 -4.17 7.10
C MET A 54 -5.66 -5.27 8.13
N MET A 55 -4.48 -5.25 8.74
CA MET A 55 -4.07 -6.25 9.72
C MET A 55 -4.92 -6.20 10.99
N ILE A 56 -5.24 -5.00 11.50
CA ILE A 56 -6.14 -4.82 12.64
C ILE A 56 -7.53 -5.37 12.32
N SER A 57 -8.06 -5.08 11.12
CA SER A 57 -9.35 -5.60 10.66
C SER A 57 -9.38 -7.13 10.63
N LEU A 58 -8.31 -7.76 10.13
CA LEU A 58 -8.17 -9.21 10.11
C LEU A 58 -8.11 -9.80 11.53
N ILE A 59 -7.31 -9.20 12.42
CA ILE A 59 -7.18 -9.64 13.81
C ILE A 59 -8.53 -9.58 14.52
N LEU A 60 -9.27 -8.47 14.35
CA LEU A 60 -10.59 -8.30 14.93
C LEU A 60 -11.57 -9.38 14.43
N LEU A 61 -11.57 -9.72 13.15
CA LEU A 61 -12.47 -10.74 12.59
C LEU A 61 -12.12 -12.17 13.03
N THR A 62 -10.84 -12.51 13.09
CA THR A 62 -10.37 -13.89 13.31
C THR A 62 -10.22 -14.27 14.78
N SER A 63 -10.03 -13.29 15.66
CA SER A 63 -9.66 -13.56 17.04
C SER A 63 -10.88 -13.81 17.94
N LYS A 64 -11.20 -15.08 18.18
CA LYS A 64 -12.26 -15.51 19.12
C LYS A 64 -12.10 -14.98 20.55
N LYS A 65 -10.86 -14.70 20.98
CA LYS A 65 -10.56 -14.11 22.31
C LYS A 65 -11.16 -12.71 22.48
N PHE A 66 -11.25 -11.93 21.40
CA PHE A 66 -11.86 -10.60 21.46
C PHE A 66 -13.36 -10.70 21.64
N ASP A 67 -14.00 -11.76 21.14
CA ASP A 67 -15.44 -11.93 21.38
C ASP A 67 -15.71 -12.12 22.87
N THR A 68 -14.93 -12.92 23.59
CA THR A 68 -15.15 -13.17 25.03
C THR A 68 -14.75 -12.01 25.95
N SER A 69 -13.82 -11.15 25.53
CA SER A 69 -13.23 -10.12 26.40
C SER A 69 -13.78 -8.71 26.16
N ILE A 70 -14.56 -8.50 25.10
CA ILE A 70 -15.12 -7.19 24.73
C ILE A 70 -16.54 -7.05 25.32
N PRO A 71 -16.91 -5.88 25.89
CA PRO A 71 -18.28 -5.60 26.34
C PRO A 71 -19.31 -5.77 25.21
N ASN A 72 -20.49 -6.33 25.53
CA ASN A 72 -21.54 -6.69 24.55
C ASN A 72 -21.94 -5.54 23.60
N THR A 73 -21.88 -4.29 24.06
CA THR A 73 -22.14 -3.09 23.24
C THR A 73 -21.14 -2.93 22.10
N TRP A 74 -19.86 -3.22 22.32
CA TRP A 74 -18.84 -3.15 21.27
C TRP A 74 -18.89 -4.35 20.32
N ARG A 75 -19.35 -5.52 20.78
CA ARG A 75 -19.52 -6.69 19.92
C ARG A 75 -20.51 -6.42 18.78
N TYR A 76 -21.58 -5.65 19.04
CA TYR A 76 -22.54 -5.22 18.03
C TYR A 76 -21.96 -4.22 17.02
N HIS A 77 -21.07 -3.33 17.47
CA HIS A 77 -20.42 -2.34 16.58
C HIS A 77 -19.14 -2.85 15.92
N LYS A 78 -18.66 -4.04 16.29
CA LYS A 78 -17.41 -4.63 15.80
C LYS A 78 -17.41 -4.82 14.29
N GLN A 79 -18.47 -5.41 13.73
CA GLN A 79 -18.57 -5.66 12.28
C GLN A 79 -18.59 -4.35 11.48
N MET A 80 -19.41 -3.37 11.92
CA MET A 80 -19.45 -2.06 11.30
C MET A 80 -18.10 -1.33 11.38
N THR A 81 -17.43 -1.39 12.54
CA THR A 81 -16.09 -0.78 12.73
C THR A 81 -15.06 -1.42 11.81
N VAL A 82 -15.05 -2.75 11.71
CA VAL A 82 -14.16 -3.49 10.81
C VAL A 82 -14.46 -3.14 9.35
N SER A 83 -15.72 -3.06 8.96
CA SER A 83 -16.11 -2.68 7.60
C SER A 83 -15.57 -1.30 7.24
N VAL A 84 -15.78 -0.30 8.12
CA VAL A 84 -15.26 1.06 7.93
C VAL A 84 -13.73 1.05 7.83
N LEU A 85 -13.04 0.32 8.72
CA LEU A 85 -11.58 0.19 8.67
C LEU A 85 -11.10 -0.44 7.35
N CYS A 86 -11.78 -1.47 6.85
CA CYS A 86 -11.47 -2.07 5.55
C CYS A 86 -11.63 -1.07 4.41
N ILE A 87 -12.74 -0.34 4.34
CA ILE A 87 -13.01 0.64 3.28
C ILE A 87 -11.98 1.78 3.32
N VAL A 88 -11.70 2.32 4.51
CA VAL A 88 -10.70 3.39 4.70
C VAL A 88 -9.30 2.90 4.31
N SER A 89 -8.92 1.69 4.72
CA SER A 89 -7.61 1.11 4.36
C SER A 89 -7.44 0.96 2.86
N VAL A 90 -8.48 0.44 2.18
CA VAL A 90 -8.49 0.30 0.71
C VAL A 90 -8.35 1.67 0.02
N PHE A 91 -9.07 2.68 0.50
CA PHE A 91 -8.99 4.02 -0.06
C PHE A 91 -7.57 4.60 0.06
N ILE A 92 -6.95 4.45 1.22
CA ILE A 92 -5.58 4.93 1.47
C ILE A 92 -4.57 4.21 0.57
N ILE A 93 -4.63 2.88 0.46
CA ILE A 93 -3.70 2.11 -0.40
C ILE A 93 -3.91 2.45 -1.88
N SER A 94 -5.16 2.58 -2.33
CA SER A 94 -5.47 2.94 -3.71
C SER A 94 -4.95 4.33 -4.06
N LEU A 95 -5.15 5.30 -3.15
CA LEU A 95 -4.62 6.65 -3.30
C LEU A 95 -3.09 6.65 -3.33
N CYS A 96 -2.43 5.84 -2.49
CA CYS A 96 -0.98 5.69 -2.53
C CYS A 96 -0.49 5.15 -3.87
N LEU A 97 -1.15 4.14 -4.44
CA LEU A 97 -0.79 3.59 -5.75
C LEU A 97 -0.91 4.65 -6.86
N VAL A 98 -2.02 5.38 -6.90
CA VAL A 98 -2.25 6.42 -7.90
C VAL A 98 -1.22 7.55 -7.76
N MET A 99 -0.99 8.05 -6.54
CA MET A 99 -0.01 9.10 -6.30
C MET A 99 1.42 8.66 -6.58
N PHE A 100 1.77 7.40 -6.26
CA PHE A 100 3.09 6.85 -6.54
C PHE A 100 3.38 6.86 -8.03
N TYR A 101 2.51 6.24 -8.84
CA TYR A 101 2.72 6.19 -10.28
C TYR A 101 2.55 7.55 -10.96
N GLY A 102 1.66 8.41 -10.47
CA GLY A 102 1.53 9.79 -10.96
C GLY A 102 2.80 10.60 -10.72
N LYS A 103 3.40 10.50 -9.52
CA LYS A 103 4.67 11.17 -9.19
C LYS A 103 5.86 10.57 -9.94
N LEU A 104 5.88 9.26 -10.16
CA LEU A 104 6.91 8.62 -10.98
C LEU A 104 6.86 9.12 -12.43
N ASP A 105 5.67 9.25 -13.00
CA ASP A 105 5.49 9.74 -14.37
C ASP A 105 5.90 11.22 -14.50
N GLU A 106 5.54 12.07 -13.53
CA GLU A 106 5.99 13.47 -13.47
C GLU A 106 7.52 13.62 -13.34
N SER A 107 8.17 12.70 -12.65
CA SER A 107 9.61 12.79 -12.35
C SER A 107 10.51 12.21 -13.44
N HIS A 108 9.98 11.39 -14.34
CA HIS A 108 10.70 10.85 -15.49
C HIS A 108 10.28 11.52 -16.80
N SER A 109 11.00 12.57 -17.20
CA SER A 109 10.70 13.32 -18.43
C SER A 109 11.04 12.58 -19.74
N SER A 110 11.82 11.50 -19.68
CA SER A 110 12.37 10.81 -20.86
C SER A 110 11.78 9.42 -21.13
N ALA A 111 11.13 8.79 -20.15
CA ALA A 111 10.56 7.45 -20.30
C ALA A 111 9.45 7.19 -19.28
N THR A 112 8.33 6.60 -19.72
CA THR A 112 7.25 6.19 -18.83
C THR A 112 7.73 5.07 -17.89
N PRO A 113 7.58 5.21 -16.56
CA PRO A 113 8.01 4.20 -15.60
C PRO A 113 7.24 2.89 -15.79
N LYS A 114 7.95 1.76 -15.76
CA LYS A 114 7.33 0.42 -15.89
C LYS A 114 6.53 0.08 -14.63
N VAL A 115 5.22 -0.12 -14.79
CA VAL A 115 4.34 -0.57 -13.70
C VAL A 115 4.75 -1.97 -13.24
N GLN A 116 5.04 -2.10 -11.94
CA GLN A 116 5.42 -3.38 -11.35
C GLN A 116 4.24 -4.34 -11.24
N TRP A 117 4.51 -5.64 -11.32
CA TRP A 117 3.50 -6.68 -11.05
C TRP A 117 2.84 -6.55 -9.66
N SER A 118 3.60 -6.07 -8.67
CA SER A 118 3.11 -5.81 -7.32
C SER A 118 1.97 -4.80 -7.28
N ALA A 119 1.88 -3.86 -8.24
CA ALA A 119 0.79 -2.91 -8.31
C ALA A 119 -0.53 -3.57 -8.73
N PHE A 120 -0.48 -4.51 -9.67
CA PHE A 120 -1.66 -5.29 -10.07
C PHE A 120 -2.16 -6.17 -8.92
N LEU A 121 -1.23 -6.80 -8.20
CA LEU A 121 -1.56 -7.58 -6.99
C LEU A 121 -2.18 -6.70 -5.90
N ALA A 122 -1.62 -5.52 -5.66
CA ALA A 122 -2.16 -4.57 -4.67
C ALA A 122 -3.55 -4.07 -5.06
N ALA A 123 -3.78 -3.76 -6.35
CA ALA A 123 -5.09 -3.36 -6.86
C ALA A 123 -6.12 -4.49 -6.72
N ALA A 124 -5.77 -5.72 -7.08
CA ALA A 124 -6.64 -6.87 -6.91
C ALA A 124 -6.98 -7.12 -5.43
N ALA A 125 -5.98 -7.02 -4.54
CA ALA A 125 -6.19 -7.14 -3.09
C ALA A 125 -7.13 -6.05 -2.56
N CYS A 126 -6.99 -4.81 -3.05
CA CYS A 126 -7.88 -3.69 -2.70
C CYS A 126 -9.33 -3.97 -3.11
N VAL A 127 -9.55 -4.49 -4.33
CA VAL A 127 -10.89 -4.86 -4.80
C VAL A 127 -11.51 -5.95 -3.92
N LEU A 128 -10.75 -7.00 -3.61
CA LEU A 128 -11.23 -8.09 -2.75
C LEU A 128 -11.58 -7.59 -1.34
N GLN A 129 -10.73 -6.74 -0.76
CA GLN A 129 -10.98 -6.17 0.56
C GLN A 129 -12.16 -5.19 0.55
N PHE A 130 -12.34 -4.42 -0.51
CA PHE A 130 -13.49 -3.54 -0.67
C PHE A 130 -14.79 -4.35 -0.71
N CYS A 131 -14.85 -5.41 -1.51
CA CYS A 131 -15.98 -6.33 -1.55
C CYS A 131 -16.24 -6.95 -0.17
N ALA A 132 -15.20 -7.39 0.54
CA ALA A 132 -15.35 -7.91 1.90
C ALA A 132 -15.89 -6.86 2.88
N GLY A 133 -15.43 -5.61 2.80
CA GLY A 133 -15.94 -4.50 3.59
C GLY A 133 -17.42 -4.23 3.33
N LEU A 134 -17.84 -4.23 2.06
CA LEU A 134 -19.25 -4.06 1.68
C LEU A 134 -20.13 -5.23 2.11
N LEU A 135 -19.64 -6.47 2.05
CA LEU A 135 -20.40 -7.61 2.56
C LEU A 135 -20.65 -7.49 4.06
N LEU A 136 -19.67 -7.00 4.83
CA LEU A 136 -19.80 -6.78 6.27
C LEU A 136 -20.76 -5.64 6.65
N THR A 137 -21.11 -4.73 5.74
CA THR A 137 -22.15 -3.72 6.03
C THR A 137 -23.57 -4.24 5.81
N GLN A 138 -23.73 -5.32 5.05
CA GLN A 138 -25.04 -5.89 4.70
C GLN A 138 -25.49 -7.00 5.64
N THR A 139 -24.59 -7.52 6.47
CA THR A 139 -24.85 -8.55 7.49
C THR A 139 -25.11 -7.94 8.85
#